data_AF-A0A1M7KK25-F1
#
_entry.id   AF-A0A1M7KK25-F1
#
_cell.length_a   1.000
_cell.length_b   1.000
_cell.length_c   1.000
_cell.angle_alpha   90.00
_cell.angle_beta   90.00
_cell.angle_gamma   90.00
#
_symmetry.space_group_name_H-M   'P 1'
#
loop_
_entity.id
_entity.type
_entity.pdbx_description
1 polymer ?
#
loop_
_entity_poly.entity_id
_entity_poly.type
_entity_poly.pdbx_seq_one_letter_code
_entity_poly.pdbx_strand_id
1 'polypeptide(L)'
;MNKGTTPKTFRIPNKTIADIEKTAKENNTTFSKEAISRLSNKGKENKNIPVILAKTQTIINLCMEGVKKGTIEPIQKAQEVEKKLWAKTMISSK
;
A
#
# COMPACT_ATOMS: atom_id res chain seq x y z
N MET A 1 -0.03 34.08 7.29
CA MET A 1 0.52 32.80 7.80
C MET A 1 1.56 32.29 6.82
N ASN A 2 2.83 32.30 7.19
CA ASN A 2 3.94 31.86 6.33
C ASN A 2 3.90 30.33 6.15
N LYS A 3 3.30 29.83 5.06
CA LYS A 3 3.45 28.42 4.62
C LYS A 3 4.78 28.19 3.89
N GLY A 4 5.88 28.68 4.46
CA GLY A 4 7.22 28.45 3.91
C GLY A 4 7.83 27.22 4.56
N THR A 5 7.93 26.11 3.84
CA THR A 5 8.80 25.00 4.27
C THR A 5 10.25 25.40 4.01
N THR A 6 11.06 25.45 5.06
CA THR A 6 12.50 25.72 4.93
C THR A 6 13.17 24.50 4.29
N PRO A 7 13.97 24.66 3.22
CA PRO A 7 14.75 23.57 2.67
C PRO A 7 15.67 22.97 3.74
N LYS A 8 15.59 21.65 3.94
CA LYS A 8 16.51 20.91 4.82
C LYS A 8 17.44 20.06 3.96
N THR A 9 18.74 20.26 4.13
CA THR A 9 19.75 19.45 3.46
C THR A 9 19.86 18.09 4.14
N PHE A 10 19.62 17.01 3.38
CA PHE A 10 19.80 15.64 3.83
C PHE A 10 20.95 14.99 3.06
N ARG A 11 21.78 14.21 3.78
CA ARG A 11 22.73 13.31 3.13
C ARG A 11 22.03 11.99 2.83
N ILE A 12 21.96 11.65 1.55
CA ILE A 12 21.32 10.44 1.06
C ILE A 12 22.40 9.60 0.36
N PRO A 13 22.54 8.29 0.66
CA PRO A 13 23.48 7.43 -0.06
C PRO A 13 23.18 7.39 -1.56
N ASN A 14 24.22 7.36 -2.41
CA ASN A 14 24.07 7.36 -3.88
C ASN A 14 23.16 6.23 -4.39
N LYS A 15 23.20 5.05 -3.77
CA LYS A 15 22.31 3.93 -4.10
C LYS A 15 20.83 4.29 -3.90
N THR A 16 20.52 5.04 -2.85
CA THR A 16 19.15 5.48 -2.56
C THR A 16 18.70 6.57 -3.52
N ILE A 17 19.61 7.43 -3.99
CA ILE A 17 19.30 8.43 -5.03
C ILE A 17 18.88 7.73 -6.32
N ALA A 18 19.69 6.78 -6.80
CA ALA A 18 19.40 6.02 -8.01
C ALA A 18 18.07 5.27 -7.95
N ASP A 19 17.74 4.71 -6.78
CA ASP A 19 16.45 4.04 -6.54
C ASP A 19 15.26 5.01 -6.62
N ILE A 20 15.37 6.19 -6.02
CA ILE A 20 14.33 7.23 -6.08
C ILE A 20 14.14 7.72 -7.53
N GLU A 21 15.23 7.92 -8.28
CA GLU A 21 15.15 8.33 -9.69
C GLU A 21 14.47 7.27 -10.56
N LYS A 22 14.77 5.99 -10.32
CA LYS A 22 14.12 4.88 -11.01
C LYS A 22 12.62 4.86 -10.74
N THR A 23 12.20 4.93 -9.47
CA THR A 23 10.78 4.97 -9.08
C THR A 23 10.09 6.21 -9.64
N ALA A 24 10.76 7.36 -9.68
CA ALA A 24 10.20 8.57 -10.25
C ALA A 24 9.90 8.41 -11.74
N LYS A 25 10.79 7.74 -12.49
CA LYS A 25 10.59 7.41 -13.90
C LYS A 25 9.45 6.42 -14.12
N GLU A 26 9.39 5.35 -13.33
CA GLU A 26 8.33 4.34 -13.40
C GLU A 26 6.94 4.92 -13.11
N ASN A 27 6.85 5.84 -12.15
CA ASN A 27 5.60 6.46 -11.71
C ASN A 27 5.27 7.79 -12.41
N ASN A 28 6.04 8.19 -13.44
CA ASN A 28 5.91 9.46 -14.14
C ASN A 28 5.81 10.69 -13.19
N THR A 29 6.72 10.75 -12.21
CA THR A 29 6.78 11.79 -11.17
C THR A 29 8.20 12.37 -11.06
N THR A 30 8.45 13.27 -10.09
CA THR A 30 9.77 13.90 -9.89
C THR A 30 10.49 13.31 -8.69
N PHE A 31 11.83 13.39 -8.70
CA PHE A 31 12.68 12.99 -7.57
C PHE A 31 12.20 13.58 -6.25
N SER A 32 11.95 14.90 -6.21
CA SER A 32 11.53 15.59 -4.99
C SER A 32 10.18 15.09 -4.47
N LYS A 33 9.22 14.79 -5.35
CA LYS A 33 7.91 14.23 -4.95
C LYS A 33 8.06 12.85 -4.33
N GLU A 34 8.87 11.99 -4.94
CA GLU A 34 9.11 10.63 -4.44
C GLU A 34 9.92 10.64 -3.13
N ALA A 35 10.96 11.49 -3.04
CA ALA A 35 11.75 11.67 -1.83
C ALA A 35 10.89 12.18 -0.66
N ILE A 36 10.03 13.18 -0.91
CA ILE A 36 9.09 13.69 0.10
C ILE A 36 8.08 12.62 0.49
N SER A 37 7.52 11.87 -0.47
CA SER A 37 6.59 10.76 -0.20
C SER A 37 7.23 9.74 0.74
N ARG A 38 8.43 9.25 0.41
CA ARG A 38 9.16 8.29 1.23
C ARG A 38 9.51 8.82 2.62
N LEU A 39 9.92 10.09 2.72
CA LEU A 39 10.16 10.74 4.02
C LEU A 39 8.88 10.89 4.84
N SER A 40 7.76 11.24 4.20
CA SER A 40 6.46 11.39 4.85
C SER A 40 5.89 10.06 5.36
N ASN A 41 6.33 8.95 4.75
CA ASN A 41 5.97 7.58 5.08
C ASN A 41 7.04 6.87 5.93
N LYS A 42 8.19 7.50 6.19
CA LYS A 42 9.28 6.91 6.99
C LYS A 42 8.82 6.69 8.43
N GLY A 43 8.81 5.43 8.88
CA GLY A 43 8.29 5.04 10.20
C GLY A 43 6.76 4.95 10.28
N LYS A 44 6.04 5.30 9.21
CA LYS A 44 4.63 4.95 9.02
C LYS A 44 4.57 3.63 8.28
N GLU A 45 5.04 2.55 8.91
CA GLU A 45 4.57 1.24 8.46
C GLU A 45 3.06 1.29 8.52
N ASN A 46 2.41 1.18 7.36
CA ASN A 46 0.96 1.11 7.32
C ASN A 46 0.59 -0.16 8.10
N LYS A 47 0.18 0.02 9.36
CA LYS A 47 -0.14 -1.06 10.30
C LYS A 47 -1.21 -2.02 9.74
N ASN A 48 -1.93 -1.58 8.72
CA ASN A 48 -2.94 -2.37 8.03
C ASN A 48 -2.35 -3.28 6.94
N ILE A 49 -1.10 -3.09 6.47
CA ILE A 49 -0.49 -3.93 5.43
C ILE A 49 -0.49 -5.43 5.81
N PRO A 50 -0.04 -5.84 7.01
CA PRO A 50 -0.11 -7.26 7.39
C PRO A 50 -1.53 -7.84 7.35
N VAL A 51 -2.52 -7.05 7.78
CA VAL A 51 -3.93 -7.45 7.76
C VAL A 51 -4.47 -7.54 6.33
N ILE A 52 -4.13 -6.58 5.47
CA ILE A 52 -4.50 -6.57 4.06
C ILE A 52 -3.93 -7.83 3.38
N LEU A 53 -2.63 -8.09 3.54
CA LEU A 53 -1.98 -9.26 2.94
C LEU A 53 -2.62 -10.59 3.40
N ALA A 54 -2.88 -10.74 4.70
CA ALA A 54 -3.51 -11.95 5.23
C ALA A 54 -4.94 -12.16 4.70
N LYS A 55 -5.72 -11.07 4.57
CA LYS A 55 -7.09 -11.14 4.04
C LYS A 55 -7.11 -11.38 2.54
N THR A 56 -6.20 -10.77 1.79
CA THR A 56 -6.00 -11.05 0.36
C THR A 56 -5.66 -12.52 0.13
N GLN A 57 -4.75 -13.10 0.91
CA GLN A 57 -4.43 -14.53 0.79
C GLN A 57 -5.65 -15.42 1.07
N THR A 58 -6.47 -15.05 2.06
CA THR A 58 -7.71 -15.77 2.38
C THR A 58 -8.70 -15.73 1.21
N ILE A 59 -8.88 -14.56 0.59
CA ILE A 59 -9.74 -14.37 -0.59
C ILE A 59 -9.26 -15.26 -1.74
N ILE A 60 -7.96 -15.26 -2.04
CA ILE A 60 -7.36 -16.09 -3.10
C ILE A 60 -7.63 -17.57 -2.84
N ASN A 61 -7.41 -18.03 -1.60
CA ASN A 61 -7.64 -19.43 -1.24
C ASN A 61 -9.10 -19.85 -1.43
N LEU A 62 -10.04 -19.02 -1.01
CA LEU A 62 -11.48 -19.27 -1.16
C LEU A 62 -11.90 -19.30 -2.64
N CYS A 63 -11.39 -18.40 -3.47
CA CYS A 63 -11.64 -18.43 -4.90
C CYS A 63 -11.12 -19.74 -5.53
N MET A 64 -9.89 -20.14 -5.20
CA MET A 64 -9.30 -21.39 -5.68
C MET A 64 -10.08 -22.63 -5.21
N GLU A 65 -10.57 -22.62 -3.97
CA GLU A 65 -11.42 -23.67 -3.43
C GLU A 65 -12.78 -23.76 -4.16
N GLY A 66 -13.40 -22.61 -4.46
CA GLY A 66 -14.64 -22.55 -5.24
C GLY A 66 -14.47 -23.15 -6.63
N VAL A 67 -13.37 -22.81 -7.31
CA VAL A 67 -13.02 -23.39 -8.62
C VAL A 67 -12.81 -24.90 -8.51
N LYS A 68 -12.06 -25.38 -7.50
CA LYS A 68 -11.81 -26.82 -7.31
C LYS A 68 -13.07 -27.61 -7.00
N LYS A 69 -13.98 -27.05 -6.19
CA LYS A 69 -15.23 -27.72 -5.79
C LYS A 69 -16.36 -27.54 -6.81
N GLY A 70 -16.23 -26.60 -7.75
CA GLY A 70 -17.31 -26.25 -8.68
C GLY A 70 -18.52 -25.62 -8.00
N THR A 71 -18.33 -24.98 -6.84
CA THR A 71 -19.43 -24.40 -6.04
C THR A 71 -19.20 -22.91 -5.79
N ILE A 72 -20.29 -22.15 -5.69
CA ILE A 72 -20.26 -20.71 -5.49
C ILE A 72 -20.07 -20.30 -4.02
N GLU A 73 -20.32 -21.20 -3.07
CA GLU A 73 -20.24 -20.89 -1.63
C GLU A 73 -18.89 -20.32 -1.19
N PRO A 74 -17.72 -20.89 -1.59
CA PRO A 74 -16.43 -20.29 -1.24
C PRO A 74 -16.23 -18.91 -1.86
N ILE A 75 -16.75 -18.68 -3.07
CA ILE A 75 -16.68 -17.39 -3.77
C ILE A 75 -17.50 -16.33 -3.03
N GLN A 76 -18.71 -16.67 -2.56
CA GLN A 76 -19.53 -15.78 -1.73
C GLN A 76 -18.82 -15.40 -0.42
N LYS A 77 -18.19 -16.38 0.25
CA LYS A 77 -17.37 -16.12 1.45
C LYS A 77 -16.20 -15.19 1.14
N ALA A 78 -15.55 -15.34 -0.02
CA ALA A 78 -14.47 -14.45 -0.44
C ALA A 78 -14.96 -12.99 -0.58
N GLN A 79 -16.15 -12.79 -1.16
CA GLN A 79 -16.76 -11.47 -1.28
C GLN A 79 -17.10 -10.85 0.09
N GLU A 80 -17.55 -11.64 1.06
CA GLU A 80 -17.78 -11.11 2.42
C GLU A 80 -16.49 -10.68 3.11
N VAL A 81 -15.40 -11.45 2.93
CA VAL A 81 -14.08 -11.12 3.48
C VAL A 81 -13.56 -9.82 2.87
N GLU A 82 -13.74 -9.63 1.56
CA GLU A 82 -13.36 -8.42 0.83
C GLU A 82 -14.14 -7.19 1.33
N LYS A 83 -15.47 -7.28 1.42
CA LYS A 83 -16.32 -6.21 1.98
C LYS A 83 -15.89 -5.79 3.39
N LYS A 84 -15.63 -6.78 4.27
CA LYS A 84 -15.19 -6.52 5.65
C LYS A 84 -13.80 -5.89 5.71
N LEU A 85 -12.89 -6.30 4.83
CA LEU A 85 -11.54 -5.72 4.74
C LEU A 85 -11.64 -4.22 4.46
N TRP A 86 -12.33 -3.84 3.39
CA TRP A 86 -12.42 -2.44 2.96
C TRP A 86 -13.23 -1.57 3.90
N ALA A 87 -14.30 -2.10 4.51
CA ALA A 87 -15.03 -1.38 5.55
C ALA A 87 -14.10 -0.99 6.72
N LYS A 88 -13.22 -1.90 7.16
CA LYS A 88 -12.31 -1.67 8.30
C LYS A 88 -11.16 -0.72 7.94
N THR A 89 -10.58 -0.83 6.74
CA THR A 89 -9.52 0.09 6.29
C THR A 89 -10.04 1.51 5.99
N MET A 90 -11.28 1.66 5.51
CA MET A 90 -11.92 2.96 5.30
C MET A 90 -12.23 3.69 6.62
N ILE A 91 -12.68 2.96 7.65
CA ILE A 91 -12.95 3.54 8.99
C ILE A 91 -11.64 3.94 9.69
N SER A 92 -10.56 3.17 9.52
CA SER A 92 -9.25 3.46 10.12
C SER A 92 -8.50 4.63 9.47
N SER A 93 -9.03 5.21 8.38
CA SER A 93 -8.41 6.32 7.63
C SER A 93 -9.07 7.69 7.91
N LYS A 94 -10.02 7.77 8.85
CA LYS A 94 -10.56 9.03 9.41
C LYS A 94 -9.84 9.39 10.69
#